data_AF-A0A350DMP3-F1
#
_entry.id   AF-A0A350DMP3-F1
#
_cell.length_a   1.000
_cell.length_b   1.000
_cell.length_c   1.000
_cell.angle_alpha   90.00
_cell.angle_beta   90.00
_cell.angle_gamma   90.00
#
_symmetry.space_group_name_H-M   'P 1'
#
loop_
_entity.id
_entity.type
_entity.pdbx_description
1 polymer ?
#
loop_
_entity_poly.entity_id
_entity_poly.type
_entity_poly.pdbx_seq_one_letter_code
_entity_poly.pdbx_strand_id
1 'polypeptide(L)'
;MADLKSQLAKQKRFDAVFVNATKAFAILVLLSLGGIMLSLIVGAWPSITEFGLGFYTSNNWDTVNDQYGALAPIYGTVVTSLIAICIAVPVSFGIAIFLTELCPNFLKKPLGIAIELLAGIPSIIYGMWGLFVF
;
A
#
# COMPACT_ATOMS: atom_id res chain seq x y z
N MET A 1 6.24 17.59 49.33
CA MET A 1 5.92 16.15 49.08
C MET A 1 4.47 15.91 48.66
N ALA A 2 3.46 16.59 49.23
CA ALA A 2 2.05 16.39 48.84
C ALA A 2 1.73 16.81 47.39
N ASP A 3 2.35 17.89 46.90
CA ASP A 3 2.19 18.39 45.52
C ASP A 3 2.77 17.44 44.46
N LEU A 4 3.93 16.82 44.74
CA LEU A 4 4.51 15.82 43.84
C LEU A 4 3.60 14.60 43.69
N LYS A 5 2.93 14.16 44.76
CA LYS A 5 2.01 13.01 44.71
C LYS A 5 0.76 13.29 43.87
N SER A 6 0.23 14.52 43.92
CA SER A 6 -0.94 14.91 43.13
C SER A 6 -0.61 15.02 41.63
N GLN A 7 0.56 15.57 41.30
CA GLN A 7 1.07 15.64 39.93
C GLN A 7 1.33 14.26 39.33
N LEU A 8 1.96 13.36 40.10
CA LEU A 8 2.19 11.96 39.69
C LEU A 8 0.87 11.19 39.49
N ALA A 9 -0.14 11.41 40.33
CA ALA A 9 -1.45 10.77 40.17
C ALA A 9 -2.18 11.27 38.92
N LYS A 10 -2.09 12.56 38.61
CA LYS A 10 -2.64 13.17 37.38
C LYS A 10 -1.93 12.63 36.14
N GLN A 11 -0.61 12.51 36.18
CA GLN A 11 0.20 11.93 35.10
C GLN A 11 -0.15 10.46 34.84
N LYS A 12 -0.25 9.63 35.90
CA LYS A 12 -0.69 8.22 35.76
C LYS A 12 -2.06 8.08 35.10
N ARG A 13 -3.00 9.00 35.39
CA ARG A 13 -4.32 8.99 34.75
C ARG A 13 -4.23 9.32 33.27
N PHE A 14 -3.42 10.32 32.89
CA PHE A 14 -3.21 10.65 31.48
C PHE A 14 -2.49 9.53 30.74
N ASP A 15 -1.47 8.91 31.34
CA ASP A 15 -0.77 7.76 30.77
C ASP A 15 -1.72 6.58 30.56
N ALA A 16 -2.60 6.29 31.53
CA ALA A 16 -3.59 5.23 31.40
C ALA A 16 -4.61 5.50 30.28
N VAL A 17 -5.08 6.75 30.14
CA VAL A 17 -5.98 7.15 29.05
C VAL A 17 -5.27 7.02 27.70
N PHE A 18 -4.02 7.49 27.60
CA PHE A 18 -3.22 7.43 26.39
C PHE A 18 -2.97 5.98 25.94
N VAL A 19 -2.54 5.11 26.86
CA VAL A 19 -2.28 3.69 26.59
C VAL A 19 -3.56 2.97 26.17
N ASN A 20 -4.68 3.19 26.87
CA ASN A 20 -5.94 2.54 26.53
C ASN A 20 -6.51 3.04 25.20
N ALA A 21 -6.39 4.33 24.88
CA ALA A 21 -6.80 4.88 23.59
C ALA A 21 -5.96 4.28 22.45
N THR A 22 -4.64 4.27 22.59
CA THR A 22 -3.73 3.70 21.58
C THR A 22 -4.01 2.21 21.38
N LYS A 23 -4.22 1.47 22.48
CA LYS A 23 -4.59 0.05 22.43
C LYS A 23 -5.94 -0.16 21.73
N ALA A 24 -6.94 0.69 22.00
CA ALA A 24 -8.24 0.62 21.34
C ALA A 24 -8.11 0.85 19.82
N PHE A 25 -7.32 1.85 19.38
CA PHE A 25 -7.05 2.07 17.96
C PHE A 25 -6.29 0.91 17.32
N ALA A 26 -5.29 0.34 18.00
CA ALA A 26 -4.58 -0.83 17.51
C ALA A 26 -5.52 -2.03 17.31
N ILE A 27 -6.40 -2.30 18.29
CA ILE A 27 -7.42 -3.35 18.20
C ILE A 27 -8.40 -3.05 17.06
N LEU A 28 -8.85 -1.79 16.93
CA LEU A 28 -9.75 -1.38 15.86
C LEU A 28 -9.13 -1.65 14.48
N VAL A 29 -7.88 -1.26 14.26
CA VAL A 29 -7.16 -1.53 13.01
C VAL A 29 -7.08 -3.03 12.73
N LEU A 30 -6.72 -3.83 13.74
CA LEU A 30 -6.67 -5.29 13.58
C LEU A 30 -8.05 -5.89 13.24
N LEU A 31 -9.11 -5.42 13.90
CA LEU A 31 -10.48 -5.85 13.62
C LEU A 31 -10.92 -5.42 12.21
N SER A 32 -10.56 -4.22 11.76
CA SER A 32 -10.83 -3.75 10.40
C SER A 32 -10.12 -4.60 9.36
N LEU A 33 -8.83 -4.92 9.57
CA LEU A 33 -8.09 -5.82 8.68
C LEU A 33 -8.70 -7.23 8.66
N GLY A 34 -9.09 -7.75 9.83
CA GLY A 34 -9.80 -9.03 9.94
C GLY A 34 -11.14 -9.01 9.21
N GLY A 35 -11.91 -7.92 9.34
CA GLY A 35 -13.18 -7.72 8.64
C GLY A 35 -13.01 -7.65 7.12
N ILE A 36 -11.98 -6.95 6.63
CA ILE A 36 -11.65 -6.90 5.19
C ILE A 36 -11.29 -8.30 4.70
N MET A 37 -10.44 -9.04 5.41
CA MET A 37 -10.07 -10.41 5.05
C MET A 37 -11.30 -11.34 4.99
N LEU A 38 -12.18 -11.28 5.98
CA LEU A 38 -13.43 -12.05 5.99
C LEU A 38 -14.32 -11.67 4.81
N SER A 39 -14.46 -10.37 4.52
CA SER A 39 -15.26 -9.89 3.40
C SER A 39 -14.72 -10.38 2.05
N LEU A 40 -13.39 -10.41 1.89
CA LEU A 40 -12.75 -10.92 0.68
C LEU A 40 -12.97 -12.43 0.52
N ILE A 41 -12.83 -13.20 1.61
CA ILE A 41 -13.06 -14.66 1.58
C ILE A 41 -14.51 -14.97 1.22
N VAL A 42 -15.47 -14.32 1.88
CA VAL A 42 -16.90 -14.52 1.61
C VAL A 42 -17.25 -14.10 0.17
N GLY A 43 -16.72 -12.97 -0.29
CA GLY A 43 -16.94 -12.48 -1.65
C GLY A 43 -16.32 -13.38 -2.73
N ALA A 44 -15.17 -14.00 -2.45
CA ALA A 44 -14.48 -14.89 -3.39
C ALA A 44 -15.01 -16.33 -3.37
N TRP A 45 -15.71 -16.75 -2.32
CA TRP A 45 -16.14 -18.14 -2.13
C TRP A 45 -16.92 -18.72 -3.32
N PRO A 46 -17.94 -18.03 -3.89
CA PRO A 46 -18.70 -18.56 -5.03
C PRO A 46 -17.82 -18.80 -6.27
N SER A 47 -16.87 -17.89 -6.54
CA SER A 47 -15.94 -18.03 -7.66
C SER A 47 -14.97 -19.20 -7.45
N ILE A 48 -14.49 -19.39 -6.22
CA ILE A 48 -13.61 -20.53 -5.89
C ILE A 48 -14.35 -21.86 -6.06
N THR A 49 -15.62 -21.92 -5.67
CA THR A 49 -16.42 -23.14 -5.85
C THR A 49 -16.71 -23.46 -7.30
N GLU A 50 -16.92 -22.45 -8.15
CA GLU A 50 -17.23 -22.63 -9.57
C GLU A 50 -15.99 -23.01 -10.40
N PHE A 51 -14.90 -22.26 -10.25
CA PHE A 51 -13.71 -22.41 -11.09
C PHE A 51 -12.63 -23.32 -10.48
N GLY A 52 -12.71 -23.60 -9.18
CA GLY A 52 -11.77 -24.45 -8.46
C GLY A 52 -10.32 -23.98 -8.56
N LEU A 53 -9.38 -24.91 -8.36
CA LEU A 53 -7.94 -24.62 -8.44
C LEU A 53 -7.45 -24.39 -9.88
N GLY A 54 -8.20 -24.87 -10.88
CA GLY A 54 -7.89 -24.67 -12.31
C GLY A 54 -7.94 -23.20 -12.73
N PHE A 55 -8.65 -22.36 -11.97
CA PHE A 55 -8.68 -20.91 -12.16
C PHE A 55 -7.28 -20.27 -12.20
N TYR A 56 -6.39 -20.69 -11.30
CA TYR A 56 -5.06 -20.07 -11.14
C TYR A 56 -4.08 -20.43 -12.27
N THR A 57 -4.29 -21.57 -12.92
CA THR A 57 -3.39 -22.07 -13.98
C THR A 57 -4.00 -21.92 -15.37
N SER A 58 -5.30 -21.66 -15.47
CA SER A 58 -5.96 -21.39 -16.74
C SER A 58 -5.61 -20.00 -17.27
N ASN A 59 -5.25 -19.95 -18.55
CA ASN A 59 -5.10 -18.70 -19.30
C ASN A 59 -6.36 -18.36 -20.13
N ASN A 60 -7.43 -19.17 -20.04
CA ASN A 60 -8.62 -18.95 -20.84
C ASN A 60 -9.43 -17.78 -20.27
N TRP A 61 -9.85 -16.86 -21.14
CA TRP A 61 -10.74 -15.75 -20.79
C TRP A 61 -11.85 -15.68 -21.83
N ASP A 62 -12.91 -16.44 -21.58
CA ASP A 62 -14.08 -16.55 -22.44
C ASP A 62 -15.32 -16.09 -21.67
N THR A 63 -15.71 -14.84 -21.92
CA THR A 63 -16.88 -14.21 -21.31
C THR A 63 -18.21 -14.72 -21.88
N VAL A 64 -18.19 -15.47 -22.99
CA VAL A 64 -19.40 -16.01 -23.64
C VAL A 64 -19.77 -17.36 -23.03
N ASN A 65 -18.76 -18.17 -22.72
CA ASN A 65 -18.93 -19.51 -22.12
C ASN A 65 -18.69 -19.54 -20.60
N ASP A 66 -18.62 -18.37 -19.96
CA ASP A 66 -18.33 -18.20 -18.53
C ASP A 66 -17.07 -18.94 -18.06
N GLN A 67 -16.02 -18.95 -18.89
CA GLN A 67 -14.73 -19.55 -18.52
C GLN A 67 -13.70 -18.47 -18.22
N TYR A 68 -13.29 -18.39 -16.96
CA TYR A 68 -12.35 -17.38 -16.50
C TYR A 68 -11.09 -18.04 -15.93
N GLY A 69 -9.94 -17.48 -16.28
CA GLY A 69 -8.63 -17.89 -15.83
C GLY A 69 -7.85 -16.69 -15.31
N ALA A 70 -7.14 -16.88 -14.20
CA ALA A 70 -6.35 -15.84 -13.56
C ALA A 70 -4.87 -15.86 -13.95
N LEU A 71 -4.41 -16.82 -14.77
CA LEU A 71 -2.99 -16.92 -15.08
C LEU A 71 -2.45 -15.65 -15.77
N ALA A 72 -3.16 -15.13 -16.77
CA ALA A 72 -2.79 -13.88 -17.46
C ALA A 72 -2.66 -12.68 -16.51
N PRO A 73 -3.68 -12.30 -15.71
CA PRO A 73 -3.56 -11.15 -14.82
C PRO A 73 -2.53 -11.36 -13.71
N ILE A 74 -2.37 -12.57 -13.17
CA ILE A 74 -1.33 -12.88 -12.19
C ILE A 74 0.06 -12.69 -12.80
N TYR A 75 0.31 -13.33 -13.95
CA TYR A 75 1.59 -13.25 -14.65
C TYR A 75 1.92 -11.82 -15.04
N GLY A 76 0.95 -11.11 -15.64
CA GLY A 76 1.08 -9.70 -15.99
C GLY A 76 1.45 -8.84 -14.80
N THR A 77 0.78 -9.02 -13.65
CA THR A 77 1.08 -8.26 -12.42
C THR A 77 2.49 -8.55 -11.91
N VAL A 78 2.89 -9.82 -11.86
CA VAL A 78 4.21 -10.22 -11.35
C VAL A 78 5.31 -9.69 -12.27
N VAL A 79 5.22 -9.91 -13.57
CA VAL A 79 6.25 -9.49 -14.53
C VAL A 79 6.37 -7.98 -14.58
N THR A 80 5.24 -7.26 -14.68
CA THR A 80 5.27 -5.79 -14.71
C THR A 80 5.81 -5.20 -13.41
N SER A 81 5.42 -5.76 -12.25
CA SER A 81 5.96 -5.31 -10.95
C SER A 81 7.45 -5.57 -10.83
N LEU A 82 7.94 -6.73 -11.30
CA LEU A 82 9.36 -7.04 -11.29
C LEU A 82 10.15 -6.08 -12.17
N ILE A 83 9.70 -5.83 -13.40
CA ILE A 83 10.33 -4.87 -14.31
C ILE A 83 10.33 -3.47 -13.67
N ALA A 84 9.20 -3.05 -13.10
CA ALA A 84 9.08 -1.76 -12.42
C ALA A 84 10.08 -1.63 -11.28
N ILE A 85 10.22 -2.65 -10.42
CA ILE A 85 11.19 -2.66 -9.31
C ILE A 85 12.62 -2.62 -9.84
N CYS A 86 12.94 -3.44 -10.85
CA CYS A 86 14.28 -3.49 -11.44
C CYS A 86 14.74 -2.13 -11.99
N ILE A 87 13.81 -1.30 -12.47
CA ILE A 87 14.10 0.05 -12.97
C ILE A 87 14.03 1.09 -11.85
N ALA A 88 12.95 1.09 -11.07
CA ALA A 88 12.68 2.13 -10.07
C ALA A 88 13.70 2.11 -8.93
N VAL A 89 14.15 0.94 -8.48
CA VAL A 89 15.11 0.81 -7.37
C VAL A 89 16.44 1.49 -7.69
N PRO A 90 17.19 1.13 -8.75
CA PRO A 90 18.47 1.76 -9.04
C PRO A 90 18.33 3.26 -9.32
N VAL A 91 17.27 3.68 -10.00
CA VAL A 91 16.98 5.11 -10.25
C VAL A 91 16.74 5.85 -8.94
N SER A 92 15.96 5.27 -8.01
CA SER A 92 15.69 5.89 -6.71
C SER A 92 16.96 6.04 -5.87
N PHE A 93 17.83 5.02 -5.87
CA PHE A 93 19.15 5.13 -5.22
C PHE A 93 20.01 6.22 -5.85
N GLY A 94 20.03 6.33 -7.18
CA GLY A 94 20.75 7.38 -7.89
C GLY A 94 20.27 8.79 -7.49
N ILE A 95 18.96 8.99 -7.44
CA ILE A 95 18.35 10.26 -7.01
C ILE A 95 18.69 10.56 -5.55
N ALA A 96 18.60 9.55 -4.67
CA ALA A 96 18.90 9.71 -3.25
C ALA A 96 20.36 10.15 -3.04
N ILE A 97 21.32 9.43 -3.64
CA ILE A 97 22.76 9.76 -3.54
C ILE A 97 23.04 11.14 -4.13
N PHE A 98 22.45 11.47 -5.28
CA PHE A 98 22.61 12.79 -5.90
C PHE A 98 22.14 13.90 -4.96
N LEU A 99 20.96 13.76 -4.37
CA LEU A 99 20.41 14.77 -3.47
C LEU A 99 21.21 14.95 -2.17
N THR A 100 21.72 13.85 -1.60
CA THR A 100 22.47 13.90 -0.34
C THR A 100 23.88 14.42 -0.56
N GLU A 101 24.63 13.82 -1.49
CA GLU A 101 26.08 14.00 -1.61
C GLU A 101 26.50 15.01 -2.69
N LEU A 102 25.76 15.11 -3.80
CA LEU A 102 26.24 15.81 -5.01
C LEU A 102 25.49 17.11 -5.33
N CYS A 103 24.24 17.23 -4.86
CA CYS A 103 23.34 18.29 -5.28
C CYS A 103 23.73 19.65 -4.68
N PRO A 104 23.84 20.73 -5.47
CA PRO A 104 24.15 22.06 -4.95
C PRO A 104 22.99 22.61 -4.11
N ASN A 105 23.33 23.36 -3.05
CA ASN A 105 22.37 23.79 -2.01
C ASN A 105 21.13 24.53 -2.54
N PHE A 106 21.24 25.27 -3.64
CA PHE A 106 20.11 26.00 -4.23
C PHE A 106 19.13 25.08 -5.01
N LEU A 107 19.58 23.91 -5.49
CA LEU A 107 18.74 22.95 -6.22
C LEU A 107 18.12 21.89 -5.31
N LYS A 108 18.71 21.61 -4.13
CA LYS A 108 18.20 20.58 -3.20
C LYS A 108 16.71 20.76 -2.89
N LYS A 109 16.31 22.00 -2.55
CA LYS A 109 14.94 22.33 -2.17
C LYS A 109 13.92 22.19 -3.32
N PRO A 110 14.09 22.83 -4.49
CA PRO A 110 13.13 22.68 -5.58
C PRO A 110 13.04 21.24 -6.10
N LEU A 111 14.16 20.51 -6.16
CA LEU A 111 14.16 19.13 -6.65
C LEU A 111 13.45 18.18 -5.66
N GLY A 112 13.68 18.35 -4.35
CA GLY A 112 12.96 17.62 -3.32
C GLY A 112 11.45 17.83 -3.41
N ILE A 113 11.01 19.09 -3.55
CA ILE A 113 9.58 19.41 -3.73
C ILE A 113 9.02 18.73 -4.99
N ALA A 114 9.74 18.76 -6.12
CA ALA A 114 9.28 18.12 -7.35
C ALA A 114 9.09 16.59 -7.19
N ILE A 115 9.99 15.93 -6.46
CA ILE A 115 9.90 14.49 -6.17
C ILE A 115 8.71 14.20 -5.25
N GLU A 116 8.52 14.99 -4.20
CA GLU A 116 7.37 14.87 -3.29
C GLU A 116 6.04 15.09 -4.03
N LEU A 117 5.98 16.10 -4.91
CA LEU A 117 4.82 16.35 -5.74
C LEU A 117 4.53 15.19 -6.71
N LEU A 118 5.58 14.61 -7.32
CA LEU A 118 5.45 13.44 -8.20
C LEU A 118 4.87 12.23 -7.45
N ALA A 119 5.32 12.01 -6.20
CA ALA A 119 4.83 10.95 -5.32
C ALA A 119 3.38 11.20 -4.84
N GLY A 120 2.96 12.47 -4.78
CA GLY A 120 1.60 12.87 -4.42
C GLY A 120 0.57 12.73 -5.53
N ILE A 121 0.99 12.47 -6.77
CA ILE A 121 0.06 12.29 -7.90
C ILE A 121 -0.75 11.00 -7.68
N PRO A 122 -2.10 11.05 -7.72
CA PRO A 122 -2.93 9.86 -7.61
C PRO A 122 -2.61 8.83 -8.68
N SER A 123 -2.51 7.55 -8.30
CA SER A 123 -2.19 6.44 -9.22
C SER A 123 -3.14 6.34 -10.41
N ILE A 124 -4.41 6.73 -10.23
CA ILE A 124 -5.41 6.75 -11.31
C ILE A 124 -5.04 7.69 -12.46
N ILE A 125 -4.34 8.79 -12.18
CA ILE A 125 -3.92 9.76 -13.22
C ILE A 125 -2.90 9.09 -14.13
N TYR A 126 -1.90 8.42 -13.57
CA TYR A 126 -0.91 7.67 -14.35
C TYR A 126 -1.56 6.53 -15.15
N GLY A 127 -2.54 5.83 -14.55
CA GLY A 127 -3.29 4.77 -15.23
C GLY A 127 -4.11 5.28 -16.42
N MET A 128 -4.85 6.37 -16.25
CA MET A 128 -5.63 6.97 -17.35
C MET A 128 -4.71 7.53 -18.45
N TRP A 129 -3.60 8.17 -18.09
CA TRP A 129 -2.63 8.65 -19.07
C TRP A 129 -2.06 7.51 -19.90
N GLY A 130 -1.71 6.39 -19.26
CA GLY A 130 -1.28 5.18 -19.95
C GLY A 130 -2.28 4.68 -20.99
N LEU A 131 -3.57 4.59 -20.62
CA LEU A 131 -4.65 4.12 -21.51
C LEU A 131 -4.94 5.06 -22.69
N PHE A 132 -4.86 6.38 -22.48
CA PHE A 132 -5.21 7.35 -23.53
C PHE A 132 -4.07 7.68 -24.48
N VAL A 133 -2.81 7.45 -24.07
CA VAL A 133 -1.63 7.81 -24.86
C VAL A 133 -1.01 6.59 -25.56
N PHE A 134 -1.17 5.39 -24.99
CA PHE A 134 -0.63 4.14 -25.53
C PHE A 134 -1.76 3.11 -25.72
#